data_AF-A0AA89BTT5-F1
#
_entry.id   AF-A0AA89BTT5-F1
#
_cell.length_a   1.000
_cell.length_b   1.000
_cell.length_c   1.000
_cell.angle_alpha   90.00
_cell.angle_beta   90.00
_cell.angle_gamma   90.00
#
_symmetry.space_group_name_H-M   'P 1'
#
loop_
_entity.id
_entity.type
_entity.pdbx_description
1 polymer ?
#
loop_
_entity_poly.entity_id
_entity_poly.type
_entity_poly.pdbx_seq_one_letter_code
_entity_poly.pdbx_strand_id
1 'polypeptide(L)' 'MGSNARDLVAVTNEAISISTTQKKSIIDINIIRSALHRQTWDLQSQVHDEDSSSSTLSPNYNLHVK' A
#
# COMPACT_ATOMS: atom_id res chain seq x y z
N MET A 1 -6.75 -6.61 -12.51
CA MET A 1 -6.81 -5.97 -11.18
C MET A 1 -8.27 -5.73 -10.87
N GLY A 2 -9.00 -6.77 -10.45
CA GLY A 2 -10.44 -6.68 -10.20
C GLY A 2 -10.68 -6.20 -8.78
N SER A 3 -11.56 -5.21 -8.62
CA SER A 3 -12.02 -4.71 -7.32
C SER A 3 -12.54 -5.87 -6.48
N ASN A 4 -11.71 -6.35 -5.56
CA ASN A 4 -12.00 -7.54 -4.78
C ASN A 4 -12.80 -7.11 -3.54
N ALA A 5 -13.76 -7.91 -3.08
CA ALA A 5 -14.55 -7.57 -1.89
C ALA A 5 -13.66 -7.31 -0.65
N ARG A 6 -12.47 -7.93 -0.61
CA ARG A 6 -11.44 -7.69 0.40
C ARG A 6 -10.91 -6.26 0.43
N ASP A 7 -10.82 -5.62 -0.73
CA ASP A 7 -10.27 -4.26 -0.85
C ASP A 7 -11.27 -3.24 -0.31
N LEU A 8 -12.56 -3.43 -0.60
CA LEU A 8 -13.64 -2.64 0.00
C LEU A 8 -13.71 -2.80 1.52
N VAL A 9 -13.53 -4.03 2.03
CA VAL A 9 -13.48 -4.30 3.48
C VAL A 9 -12.30 -3.59 4.13
N ALA A 10 -11.12 -3.62 3.49
CA ALA A 10 -9.93 -2.93 3.99
C ALA A 10 -10.12 -1.40 4.06
N VAL A 11 -10.68 -0.78 3.01
CA VAL A 11 -11.00 0.66 3.00
C VAL A 11 -12.02 1.01 4.09
N THR A 12 -13.02 0.14 4.32
CA THR A 12 -14.05 0.37 5.34
C THR A 12 -13.49 0.26 6.76
N ASN A 13 -12.63 -0.73 7.02
CA ASN A 13 -11.96 -0.89 8.32
C ASN A 13 -11.06 0.30 8.65
N GLU A 14 -10.31 0.79 7.67
CA GLU A 14 -9.46 1.96 7.83
C GLU A 14 -10.30 3.22 8.07
N ALA A 15 -11.41 3.39 7.35
CA ALA A 15 -12.34 4.50 7.58
C ALA A 15 -12.93 4.49 9.00
N ILE A 16 -13.32 3.32 9.51
CA ILE A 16 -13.82 3.15 10.89
C ILE A 16 -12.70 3.46 11.90
N SER A 17 -11.48 2.99 11.65
CA SER A 17 -10.32 3.26 12.51
C SER A 17 -10.03 4.76 12.63
N ILE A 18 -10.01 5.46 11.49
CA ILE A 18 -9.79 6.90 11.43
C ILE A 18 -10.95 7.66 12.10
N SER A 19 -12.21 7.28 11.85
CA SER A 19 -13.36 7.94 12.48
C SER A 19 -13.36 7.75 13.99
N THR A 20 -12.99 6.57 14.48
CA THR A 20 -12.87 6.26 15.92
C THR A 20 -11.75 7.07 16.56
N THR A 21 -10.61 7.19 15.89
CA THR A 21 -9.46 8.02 16.33
C THR A 21 -9.83 9.51 16.42
N GLN A 22 -10.60 9.99 15.44
CA GLN A 22 -11.10 11.37 15.42
C GLN A 22 -12.36 11.59 16.27
N LYS A 23 -12.86 10.54 16.96
CA LYS A 23 -14.13 10.55 17.72
C LYS A 23 -15.34 11.03 16.91
N LYS A 24 -15.35 10.76 15.61
CA LYS A 24 -16.47 11.05 14.73
C LYS A 24 -17.41 9.86 14.67
N SER A 25 -18.69 10.11 14.93
CA SER A 25 -19.75 9.11 14.80
C SER A 25 -20.25 8.92 13.36
N ILE A 26 -19.91 9.85 12.46
CA ILE A 26 -20.33 9.84 11.05
C ILE A 26 -19.08 9.70 10.19
N ILE A 27 -19.08 8.71 9.31
CA ILE A 27 -18.05 8.54 8.29
C ILE A 27 -18.28 9.60 7.21
N ASP A 28 -17.49 10.66 7.28
CA ASP A 28 -17.48 11.74 6.29
C ASP A 28 -16.65 11.33 5.05
N ILE A 29 -16.92 11.97 3.90
CA ILE A 29 -16.19 11.75 2.65
C ILE A 29 -14.68 11.95 2.81
N ASN A 30 -14.27 12.83 3.73
CA ASN A 30 -12.87 13.08 4.05
C ASN A 30 -12.19 11.87 4.72
N ILE A 31 -12.93 11.12 5.55
CA ILE A 31 -12.45 9.90 6.20
C ILE A 31 -12.21 8.80 5.15
N ILE A 32 -13.18 8.60 4.24
CA ILE A 32 -13.06 7.62 3.14
C ILE A 32 -11.87 7.97 2.23
N ARG A 33 -11.67 9.25 1.94
CA ARG A 33 -10.53 9.73 1.12
C ARG A 33 -9.20 9.52 1.83
N SER A 34 -9.12 9.75 3.15
CA SER A 34 -7.92 9.46 3.95
C SER A 34 -7.62 7.96 4.01
N ALA A 35 -8.64 7.13 4.22
CA ALA A 35 -8.51 5.67 4.21
C ALA A 35 -7.99 5.16 2.86
N LEU A 36 -8.61 5.60 1.75
CA LEU A 36 -8.19 5.23 0.40
C LEU A 36 -6.76 5.66 0.11
N HIS A 37 -6.38 6.88 0.51
CA HIS A 37 -5.02 7.36 0.31
C HIS A 37 -3.99 6.48 1.02
N ARG A 38 -4.26 6.10 2.27
CA ARG A 38 -3.39 5.24 3.07
C ARG A 38 -3.22 3.87 2.43
N GLN A 39 -4.32 3.29 1.95
CA GLN A 39 -4.34 1.99 1.29
C GLN A 39 -3.49 2.01 0.00
N THR A 40 -3.67 3.03 -0.85
CA THR A 40 -2.83 3.21 -2.05
C THR A 40 -1.36 3.44 -1.71
N TRP A 41 -1.06 4.21 -0.67
CA TRP A 41 0.32 4.48 -0.26
C TRP A 41 1.00 3.24 0.32
N ASP A 42 0.30 2.47 1.13
CA ASP A 42 0.81 1.24 1.74
C ASP A 42 1.13 0.18 0.66
N LEU A 43 0.27 0.08 -0.35
CA LEU A 43 0.53 -0.71 -1.57
C LEU A 43 1.78 -0.22 -2.32
N GLN A 44 2.00 1.09 -2.44
CA GLN A 44 3.21 1.61 -3.08
C GLN A 44 4.48 1.42 -2.24
N SER A 45 4.38 1.47 -0.91
CA SER A 45 5.50 1.18 -0.02
C SER A 45 5.95 -0.27 -0.17
N GLN A 46 5.00 -1.21 -0.17
CA GLN A 46 5.31 -2.63 -0.36
C GLN A 46 6.08 -2.89 -1.67
N VAL A 47 5.69 -2.23 -2.75
CA VAL A 47 6.37 -2.37 -4.05
C VAL A 47 7.80 -1.78 -4.01
N HIS A 48 8.02 -0.67 -3.28
CA HIS A 48 9.37 -0.08 -3.13
C HIS A 48 10.29 -0.90 -2.21
N ASP A 49 9.73 -1.54 -1.18
CA ASP A 49 10.47 -2.41 -0.27
C ASP A 49 10.85 -3.74 -0.93
N GLU A 50 10.02 -4.27 -1.84
CA GLU A 50 10.34 -5.45 -2.65
C GLU A 50 11.48 -5.18 -3.64
N ASP A 51 11.51 -4.03 -4.32
CA ASP A 51 12.62 -3.67 -5.22
C ASP A 51 13.94 -3.43 -4.46
N SER A 52 13.85 -2.97 -3.21
CA SER A 52 15.01 -2.77 -2.33
C SER A 52 15.53 -4.07 -1.71
N SER A 53 14.66 -5.07 -1.52
CA SER A 53 15.02 -6.38 -0.97
C SER A 53 15.43 -7.40 -2.03
N SER A 54 15.05 -7.21 -3.30
CA SER A 54 15.43 -8.09 -4.42
C SER A 54 16.74 -7.67 -5.13
N SER A 55 17.37 -6.56 -4.72
CA SER A 55 18.61 -6.05 -5.31
C SER A 55 19.87 -6.44 -4.52
N THR A 56 20.01 -7.72 -4.15
CA THR A 56 21.30 -8.28 -3.70
C THR A 56 21.58 -9.64 -4.35
N LEU A 57 21.76 -9.65 -5.68
CA LEU A 57 22.51 -10.71 -6.35
C LEU A 57 23.34 -10.14 -7.51
N SER A 58 24.52 -9.66 -7.12
CA SER A 58 25.82 -9.54 -7.82
C SER A 58 25.87 -9.14 -9.31
N PRO A 59 26.65 -8.11 -9.70
CA PRO A 59 27.02 -7.89 -11.09
C PRO A 59 28.02 -8.95 -11.54
N ASN A 60 27.63 -9.80 -12.49
CA ASN A 60 28.51 -10.78 -13.12
C ASN A 60 29.23 -10.13 -14.31
N TYR A 61 30.48 -9.71 -14.12
CA TYR A 61 31.34 -9.23 -15.19
C TYR A 61 31.83 -10.42 -16.03
N ASN A 62 31.12 -10.74 -17.10
CA ASN A 62 31.64 -11.63 -18.13
C ASN A 62 32.67 -10.90 -19.00
N LEU A 63 33.94 -10.93 -18.61
CA LEU A 63 35.05 -10.56 -19.49
C LEU A 63 35.37 -11.75 -20.40
N HIS A 64 34.75 -11.76 -21.58
CA HIS A 64 35.13 -12.65 -22.67
C HIS A 64 36.43 -12.11 -23.30
N VAL A 65 37.57 -12.66 -22.89
CA VAL A 65 38.85 -12.50 -23.62
C VAL A 65 39.03 -13.72 -24.52
N LYS A 66 39.19 -13.46 -25.81
CA LYS A 66 39.54 -14.43 -26.87
C LYS A 66 40.90 -14.07 -27.43
#